data_AF-A0A4Y4KJ20-F1
#
_entry.id   AF-A0A4Y4KJ20-F1
#
_cell.length_a   1.000
_cell.length_b   1.000
_cell.length_c   1.000
_cell.angle_alpha   90.00
_cell.angle_beta   90.00
_cell.angle_gamma   90.00
#
_symmetry.space_group_name_H-M   'P 1'
#
loop_
_entity.id
_entity.type
_entity.pdbx_description
1 polymer ?
#
loop_
_entity_poly.entity_id
_entity_poly.type
_entity_poly.pdbx_seq_one_letter_code
_entity_poly.pdbx_strand_id
1 'polypeptide(L)'
;MGTYRQTIVDLDASAEEAVAWGRRGRSWLEAEGFIRPVPWRGGVAHLAGPRWREAADPVSWDWRARIKELEEEPGDELRVITGRTVFVAGQGDSPAAVCPRCQSATSAWSGAVIDTWCATGAADLDCPA
;
A
#
# COMPACT_ATOMS: atom_id res chain seq x y z
N MET A 1 -17.91 -4.61 -0.82
CA MET A 1 -16.87 -5.51 -0.29
C MET A 1 -15.55 -4.80 -0.48
N GLY A 2 -14.97 -4.26 0.61
CA GLY A 2 -13.75 -3.45 0.51
C GLY A 2 -12.54 -4.35 0.31
N THR A 3 -11.69 -4.02 -0.68
CA THR A 3 -10.38 -4.65 -0.82
C THR A 3 -9.46 -3.98 0.18
N TYR A 4 -9.19 -4.66 1.30
CA TYR A 4 -8.25 -4.14 2.30
C TYR A 4 -6.85 -4.55 1.90
N ARG A 5 -5.97 -3.56 1.75
CA ARG A 5 -4.55 -3.77 1.46
C ARG A 5 -3.75 -3.31 2.65
N GLN A 6 -2.86 -4.16 3.14
CA GLN A 6 -1.80 -3.71 4.04
C GLN A 6 -0.70 -3.11 3.18
N THR A 7 -0.31 -1.87 3.51
CA THR A 7 0.77 -1.17 2.84
C THR A 7 1.89 -0.97 3.85
N ILE A 8 3.08 -1.43 3.51
CA ILE A 8 4.31 -1.14 4.25
C ILE A 8 5.09 -0.11 3.42
N VAL A 9 5.45 1.00 4.05
CA VAL A 9 6.20 2.09 3.43
C VAL A 9 7.55 2.19 4.12
N ASP A 10 8.63 2.12 3.34
CA ASP A 10 9.97 2.45 3.79
C ASP A 10 10.15 3.96 3.66
N LEU A 11 10.29 4.65 4.81
CA LEU A 11 10.43 6.10 4.87
C LEU A 11 11.89 6.56 4.70
N ASP A 12 12.84 5.64 4.82
CA ASP A 12 14.28 5.93 4.78
C ASP A 12 14.89 5.63 3.40
N ALA A 13 14.19 4.85 2.57
CA ALA A 13 14.61 4.57 1.19
C ALA A 13 14.61 5.83 0.31
N SER A 14 15.76 6.13 -0.29
CA SER A 14 15.84 7.11 -1.38
C SER A 14 15.13 6.62 -2.66
N ALA A 15 14.91 7.52 -3.62
CA ALA A 15 14.30 7.17 -4.91
C ALA A 15 15.17 6.20 -5.70
N GLU A 16 16.50 6.32 -5.59
CA GLU A 16 17.49 5.47 -6.22
C GLU A 16 17.50 4.06 -5.60
N GLU A 17 17.30 3.96 -4.28
CA GLU A 17 17.33 2.69 -3.54
C GLU A 17 16.01 1.92 -3.62
N ALA A 18 14.87 2.62 -3.76
CA ALA A 18 13.53 2.04 -3.66
C ALA A 18 13.33 0.81 -4.55
N VAL A 19 13.86 0.82 -5.78
CA VAL A 19 13.76 -0.33 -6.70
C VAL A 19 14.55 -1.53 -6.20
N ALA A 20 15.79 -1.31 -5.75
CA ALA A 20 16.65 -2.40 -5.28
C ALA A 20 16.12 -2.99 -3.96
N TRP A 21 15.71 -2.13 -3.02
CA TRP A 21 15.23 -2.55 -1.71
C TRP A 21 13.85 -3.19 -1.79
N GLY A 22 12.94 -2.66 -2.60
CA GLY A 22 11.64 -3.28 -2.84
C GLY A 22 11.76 -4.68 -3.44
N ARG A 23 12.68 -4.88 -4.40
CA ARG A 23 12.99 -6.22 -4.95
C ARG A 23 13.57 -7.14 -3.88
N ARG A 24 14.50 -6.65 -3.07
CA ARG A 24 15.09 -7.42 -1.96
C ARG A 24 14.02 -7.85 -0.95
N GLY A 25 13.12 -6.95 -0.56
CA GLY A 25 12.01 -7.25 0.35
C GLY A 25 11.08 -8.32 -0.22
N ARG A 26 10.68 -8.20 -1.50
CA ARG A 26 9.91 -9.25 -2.19
C ARG A 26 10.64 -10.60 -2.19
N SER A 27 11.91 -10.62 -2.58
CA SER A 27 12.69 -11.86 -2.61
C SER A 27 12.87 -12.49 -1.24
N TRP A 28 12.98 -11.67 -0.18
CA TRP A 28 13.00 -12.17 1.20
C TRP A 28 11.65 -12.79 1.59
N LEU A 29 10.52 -12.12 1.31
CA LEU A 29 9.18 -12.67 1.56
C LEU A 29 8.93 -13.99 0.83
N GLU A 30 9.44 -14.11 -0.40
CA GLU A 30 9.35 -15.33 -1.19
C GLU A 30 10.22 -16.45 -0.59
N ALA A 31 11.47 -16.15 -0.23
CA ALA A 31 12.38 -17.11 0.38
C ALA A 31 11.87 -17.62 1.74
N GLU A 32 11.20 -16.76 2.51
CA GLU A 32 10.54 -17.12 3.77
C GLU A 32 9.23 -17.88 3.57
N GLY A 33 8.70 -17.97 2.34
CA GLY A 33 7.45 -18.67 2.03
C GLY A 33 6.19 -17.91 2.42
N PHE A 34 6.28 -16.60 2.64
CA PHE A 34 5.12 -15.73 2.88
C PHE A 34 4.38 -15.38 1.59
N ILE A 35 5.09 -15.33 0.47
CA ILE A 35 4.52 -15.20 -0.87
C ILE A 35 5.04 -16.32 -1.77
N ARG A 36 4.36 -16.55 -2.89
CA ARG A 36 4.78 -17.51 -3.93
C ARG A 36 4.59 -16.92 -5.32
N PRO A 37 5.54 -17.16 -6.25
CA PRO A 37 5.37 -16.78 -7.64
C PRO A 37 4.35 -17.70 -8.33
N VAL A 38 3.45 -17.12 -9.10
CA VAL A 38 2.42 -17.83 -9.87
C VAL A 38 2.38 -17.28 -11.29
N PRO A 39 2.45 -18.12 -12.33
CA PRO A 39 2.26 -17.67 -13.71
C PRO A 39 0.88 -17.01 -13.88
N TRP A 40 0.86 -15.77 -14.39
CA TRP A 40 -0.38 -15.01 -14.59
C TRP A 40 -0.28 -14.06 -15.76
N ARG A 41 -1.21 -14.15 -16.72
CA ARG A 41 -1.32 -13.26 -17.91
C ARG A 41 0.01 -12.96 -18.62
N GLY A 42 0.86 -13.97 -18.80
CA GLY A 42 2.15 -13.84 -19.48
C GLY A 42 3.29 -13.26 -18.60
N GLY A 43 3.05 -13.08 -17.30
CA GLY A 43 4.06 -12.68 -16.31
C GLY A 43 3.97 -13.54 -15.04
N VAL A 44 4.44 -12.98 -13.93
CA VAL A 44 4.44 -13.62 -12.61
C VAL A 44 3.69 -12.72 -11.62
N ALA A 45 2.59 -13.23 -11.08
CA ALA A 45 1.92 -12.66 -9.91
C ALA A 45 2.54 -13.26 -8.63
N HIS A 46 2.63 -12.48 -7.56
CA HIS A 46 3.12 -12.99 -6.27
C HIS A 46 1.94 -13.10 -5.32
N LEU A 47 1.42 -14.31 -5.14
CA LEU A 47 0.26 -14.60 -4.29
C LEU A 47 0.73 -14.99 -2.88
N ALA A 48 -0.23 -15.17 -1.95
CA ALA A 48 0.07 -15.67 -0.61
C ALA A 48 0.78 -17.04 -0.67
N GLY A 49 1.86 -17.17 0.09
CA GLY A 49 2.64 -18.40 0.25
C GLY A 49 2.18 -19.19 1.49
N PRO A 50 2.64 -20.44 1.68
CA PRO A 50 2.15 -21.33 2.73
C PRO A 50 2.27 -20.77 4.17
N ARG A 51 3.19 -19.83 4.41
CA ARG A 51 3.42 -19.20 5.72
C ARG A 51 2.71 -17.86 5.91
N TRP A 52 1.89 -17.40 4.96
CA TRP A 52 1.29 -16.06 4.98
C TRP A 52 0.59 -15.71 6.30
N ARG A 53 -0.01 -16.70 6.99
CA ARG A 53 -0.73 -16.53 8.25
C ARG A 53 0.16 -16.12 9.42
N GLU A 54 1.47 -16.31 9.32
CA GLU A 54 2.43 -15.86 10.34
C GLU A 54 2.78 -14.37 10.18
N ALA A 55 2.58 -13.80 9.00
CA ALA A 55 2.97 -12.43 8.66
C ALA A 55 1.79 -11.45 8.65
N ALA A 56 0.56 -11.94 8.59
CA ALA A 56 -0.64 -11.11 8.51
C ALA A 56 -1.71 -11.59 9.48
N ASP A 57 -2.18 -10.68 10.33
CA ASP A 57 -3.35 -10.92 11.17
C ASP A 57 -4.63 -10.81 10.34
N PRO A 58 -5.47 -11.86 10.29
CA PRO A 58 -6.78 -11.76 9.66
C PRO A 58 -7.65 -10.77 10.43
N VAL A 59 -8.22 -9.81 9.70
CA VAL A 59 -9.08 -8.77 10.27
C VAL A 59 -10.28 -9.38 11.00
N SER A 60 -10.72 -8.72 12.07
CA SER A 60 -11.63 -9.34 13.05
C SER A 60 -13.01 -9.71 12.51
N TRP A 61 -13.45 -9.05 11.44
CA TRP A 61 -14.72 -9.29 10.76
C TRP A 61 -14.60 -10.37 9.67
N ASP A 62 -13.39 -10.72 9.22
CA ASP A 62 -13.16 -11.81 8.28
C ASP A 62 -13.10 -13.14 9.04
N TRP A 63 -14.28 -13.60 9.45
CA TRP A 63 -14.45 -14.86 10.13
C TRP A 63 -14.03 -16.07 9.27
N ARG A 64 -14.04 -15.95 7.94
CA ARG A 64 -13.61 -17.01 7.01
C ARG A 64 -12.10 -17.20 7.06
N ALA A 65 -11.34 -16.11 7.10
CA ALA A 65 -9.90 -16.14 7.27
C ALA A 65 -9.46 -16.77 8.62
N ARG A 66 -10.37 -16.99 9.59
CA ARG A 66 -10.08 -17.65 10.87
C ARG A 66 -10.36 -19.16 10.89
N ILE A 67 -11.02 -19.69 9.87
CA ILE A 67 -11.26 -21.13 9.73
C ILE A 67 -9.98 -21.75 9.18
N LYS A 68 -9.28 -22.55 9.97
CA LYS A 68 -7.98 -23.14 9.60
C LYS A 68 -8.11 -24.11 8.42
N GLU A 69 -9.27 -24.75 8.30
CA GLU A 69 -9.63 -25.70 7.25
C GLU A 69 -10.09 -25.00 5.95
N LEU A 70 -10.34 -23.69 6.00
CA LEU A 70 -10.66 -22.89 4.83
C LEU A 70 -9.33 -22.33 4.28
N GLU A 71 -8.92 -22.85 3.14
CA GLU A 71 -7.76 -22.37 2.35
C GLU A 71 -8.05 -21.02 1.65
N GLU A 72 -8.91 -20.17 2.22
CA GLU A 72 -9.09 -18.82 1.65
C GLU A 72 -7.83 -18.01 1.94
N GLU A 73 -6.93 -18.01 0.96
CA GLU A 73 -5.78 -17.11 0.86
C GLU A 73 -6.28 -15.65 0.74
N PRO A 74 -5.52 -14.67 1.27
CA PRO A 74 -5.78 -13.26 1.01
C PRO A 74 -5.92 -13.01 -0.50
N GLY A 75 -6.91 -12.21 -0.86
CA GLY A 75 -7.06 -11.75 -2.24
C GLY A 75 -5.97 -10.76 -2.65
N ASP A 76 -5.75 -10.65 -3.96
CA ASP A 76 -4.74 -9.80 -4.64
C ASP A 76 -3.26 -10.23 -4.50
N GLU A 77 -2.46 -9.78 -5.45
CA GLU A 77 -1.02 -10.01 -5.49
C GLU A 77 -0.24 -9.00 -4.63
N LEU A 78 0.92 -9.41 -4.13
CA LEU A 78 1.91 -8.48 -3.60
C LEU A 78 2.49 -7.64 -4.74
N ARG A 79 2.48 -6.32 -4.56
CA ARG A 79 3.08 -5.35 -5.48
C ARG A 79 4.16 -4.55 -4.79
N VAL A 80 5.31 -4.43 -5.45
CA VAL A 80 6.34 -3.46 -5.08
C VAL A 80 6.04 -2.18 -5.84
N ILE A 81 5.70 -1.12 -5.12
CA ILE A 81 5.44 0.20 -5.69
C ILE A 81 6.66 1.08 -5.40
N THR A 82 7.22 1.67 -6.44
CA THR A 82 8.38 2.56 -6.35
C THR A 82 8.05 3.90 -6.99
N GLY A 83 8.70 4.96 -6.52
CA GLY A 83 8.40 6.33 -6.94
C GLY A 83 7.25 6.94 -6.14
N ARG A 84 6.76 8.08 -6.62
CA ARG A 84 5.70 8.83 -5.92
C ARG A 84 4.38 8.09 -6.04
N THR A 85 3.72 7.90 -4.90
CA THR A 85 2.44 7.21 -4.83
C THR A 85 1.63 7.77 -3.67
N VAL A 86 0.30 7.72 -3.81
CA VAL A 86 -0.63 8.05 -2.74
C VAL A 86 -1.36 6.78 -2.33
N PHE A 87 -1.29 6.45 -1.05
CA PHE A 87 -1.99 5.30 -0.48
C PHE A 87 -3.31 5.76 0.11
N VAL A 88 -4.42 5.36 -0.52
CA VAL A 88 -5.77 5.67 -0.03
C VAL A 88 -6.16 4.63 1.01
N ALA A 89 -6.30 5.04 2.26
CA ALA A 89 -6.55 4.17 3.42
C ALA A 89 -7.97 3.57 3.50
N GLY A 90 -8.73 3.56 2.39
CA GLY A 90 -10.05 2.94 2.30
C GLY A 90 -11.22 3.88 2.59
N GLN A 91 -12.34 3.31 3.06
CA GLN A 91 -13.59 4.03 3.30
C GLN A 91 -13.53 4.80 4.62
N GLY A 92 -13.26 6.10 4.52
CA GLY A 92 -13.33 7.07 5.60
C GLY A 92 -13.33 8.48 5.02
N ASP A 93 -13.71 9.47 5.80
CA ASP A 93 -13.55 10.86 5.39
C ASP A 93 -12.06 11.15 5.20
N SER A 94 -11.69 11.77 4.07
CA SER A 94 -10.33 12.23 3.87
C SER A 94 -9.94 13.15 5.01
N PRO A 95 -8.80 12.91 5.70
CA PRO A 95 -8.34 13.83 6.73
C PRO A 95 -8.14 15.21 6.12
N ALA A 96 -8.54 16.26 6.84
CA ALA A 96 -8.31 17.62 6.37
C ALA A 96 -6.80 17.89 6.31
N ALA A 97 -6.34 18.49 5.22
CA ALA A 97 -4.95 18.90 5.11
C ALA A 97 -4.70 20.04 6.10
N VAL A 98 -3.64 19.94 6.91
CA VAL A 98 -3.28 20.99 7.86
C VAL A 98 -2.15 21.82 7.27
N CYS A 99 -2.39 23.12 7.09
CA CYS A 99 -1.35 24.02 6.61
C CYS A 99 -0.24 24.15 7.67
N PRO A 100 1.03 23.84 7.37
CA PRO A 100 2.11 23.95 8.36
C PRO A 100 2.41 25.40 8.78
N ARG A 101 1.94 26.39 8.00
CA ARG A 101 2.15 27.82 8.28
C ARG A 101 1.12 28.39 9.25
N CYS A 102 -0.17 28.29 8.95
CA CYS A 102 -1.25 28.87 9.77
C CYS A 102 -1.96 27.84 10.67
N GLN A 103 -1.63 26.56 10.55
CA GLN A 103 -2.26 25.43 11.27
C GLN A 103 -3.77 25.24 11.01
N SER A 104 -4.35 26.00 10.08
CA SER A 104 -5.74 25.81 9.68
C SER A 104 -5.89 24.56 8.82
N ALA A 105 -6.93 23.78 9.13
CA ALA A 105 -7.37 22.66 8.33
C ALA A 105 -8.12 23.16 7.10
N THR A 106 -7.82 22.60 5.93
CA THR A 106 -8.57 22.85 4.70
C THR A 106 -9.23 21.57 4.20
N SER A 107 -10.50 21.69 3.83
CA SER A 107 -11.23 20.65 3.09
C SER A 107 -10.97 20.72 1.59
N ALA A 108 -10.25 21.73 1.10
CA ALA A 108 -9.95 21.95 -0.31
C ALA A 108 -8.84 21.03 -0.85
N TRP A 109 -8.72 19.82 -0.31
CA TRP A 109 -7.79 18.82 -0.83
C TRP A 109 -8.28 18.36 -2.21
N SER A 110 -7.92 19.11 -3.25
CA SER A 110 -8.36 18.82 -4.61
C SER A 110 -7.58 17.62 -5.18
N GLY A 111 -8.28 16.76 -5.92
CA GLY A 111 -7.63 15.68 -6.67
C GLY A 111 -6.55 16.21 -7.61
N ALA A 112 -6.77 17.38 -8.22
CA ALA A 112 -5.81 18.02 -9.13
C ALA A 112 -4.45 18.34 -8.48
N VAL A 113 -4.45 18.76 -7.21
CA VAL A 113 -3.20 19.02 -6.47
C VAL A 113 -2.45 17.72 -6.20
N ILE A 114 -3.17 16.66 -5.80
CA ILE A 114 -2.58 15.32 -5.62
C ILE A 114 -2.00 14.82 -6.94
N ASP A 115 -2.75 14.93 -8.03
CA ASP A 115 -2.33 14.48 -9.35
C ASP A 115 -1.08 15.24 -9.80
N THR A 116 -1.03 16.55 -9.55
CA THR A 116 0.15 17.39 -9.84
C THR A 116 1.35 16.93 -9.03
N TRP A 117 1.19 16.71 -7.72
CA TRP A 117 2.28 16.21 -6.88
C TRP A 117 2.75 14.81 -7.29
N CYS A 118 1.83 13.90 -7.61
CA CYS A 118 2.16 12.58 -8.13
C CYS A 118 3.01 12.67 -9.40
N ALA A 119 2.64 13.56 -10.32
CA ALA A 119 3.32 13.74 -11.59
C ALA A 119 4.69 14.42 -11.45
N THR A 120 4.81 15.48 -10.66
CA THR A 120 5.99 16.37 -10.66
C THR A 120 6.85 16.26 -9.41
N GLY A 121 6.27 15.81 -8.29
CA GLY A 121 6.88 15.86 -6.96
C GLY A 121 6.63 17.15 -6.18
N ALA A 122 5.89 18.11 -6.75
CA ALA A 122 5.54 19.35 -6.09
C ALA A 122 4.12 19.78 -6.49
N ALA A 123 3.39 20.38 -5.56
CA ALA A 123 2.13 21.04 -5.84
C ALA A 123 1.91 22.15 -4.82
N ASP A 124 1.28 23.24 -5.26
CA ASP A 124 0.99 24.39 -4.42
C ASP A 124 -0.44 24.34 -3.90
N LEU A 125 -0.61 24.72 -2.64
CA LEU A 125 -1.89 24.93 -1.99
C LEU A 125 -1.87 26.29 -1.31
N ASP A 126 -2.90 27.10 -1.56
CA ASP A 126 -3.04 28.39 -0.90
C ASP A 126 -3.21 28.22 0.61
N CYS A 127 -2.55 29.10 1.35
CA CYS A 127 -2.73 29.20 2.79
C CYS A 127 -4.17 29.66 3.07
N PRO A 128 -4.94 28.98 3.95
CA PRO A 128 -6.33 29.36 4.25
C PRO A 128 -6.52 30.70 4.98
N ALA A 129 -5.43 31.41 5.31
CA ALA A 129 -5.42 32.60 6.14
C ALA A 129 -5.30 33.87 5.30
#